data_AF-A0A920WM02-F1
#
_entry.id   AF-A0A920WM02-F1
#
_cell.length_a   1.000
_cell.length_b   1.000
_cell.length_c   1.000
_cell.angle_alpha   90.00
_cell.angle_beta   90.00
_cell.angle_gamma   90.00
#
_symmetry.space_group_name_H-M   'P 1'
#
loop_
_entity.id
_entity.type
_entity.pdbx_description
1 polymer ?
#
loop_
_entity_poly.entity_id
_entity_poly.type
_entity_poly.pdbx_seq_one_letter_code
_entity_poly.pdbx_strand_id
1 'polypeptide(L)'
;MEYELLKFLASHPGKVFTRETLLSRVWGYDYYGGARTVDVHIRRLRAKLGEEHANLIPPFGQWATGSASPAGTPKPDGATDPGSQPE
;
A
#
# COMPACT_ATOMS: atom_id res chain seq x y z
N MET A 1 19.19 -8.34 0.38
CA MET A 1 17.88 -7.70 0.13
C MET A 1 16.72 -8.47 0.72
N GLU A 2 16.48 -9.74 0.34
CA GLU A 2 15.32 -10.51 0.85
C GLU A 2 15.36 -10.70 2.38
N TYR A 3 16.55 -10.97 2.94
CA TYR A 3 16.74 -11.04 4.39
C TYR A 3 16.42 -9.71 5.09
N GLU A 4 16.90 -8.57 4.55
CA GLU A 4 16.62 -7.25 5.10
C GLU A 4 15.14 -6.88 5.02
N LEU A 5 14.47 -7.25 3.91
CA LEU A 5 13.03 -7.11 3.78
C LEU A 5 12.28 -7.91 4.85
N LEU A 6 12.66 -9.16 5.06
CA LEU A 6 12.06 -10.00 6.12
C LEU A 6 12.31 -9.41 7.51
N LYS A 7 13.54 -8.98 7.80
CA LYS A 7 13.92 -8.34 9.07
C LYS A 7 13.11 -7.07 9.31
N PHE A 8 12.93 -6.24 8.28
CA PHE A 8 12.11 -5.03 8.36
C PHE A 8 10.64 -5.35 8.65
N LEU A 9 10.06 -6.33 7.97
CA LEU A 9 8.68 -6.76 8.21
C LEU A 9 8.51 -7.40 9.60
N ALA A 10 9.44 -8.26 10.01
CA ALA A 10 9.42 -8.96 11.29
C ALA A 10 9.60 -8.01 12.50
N SER A 11 10.34 -6.90 12.31
CA SER A 11 10.47 -5.85 13.33
C SER A 11 9.24 -4.94 13.44
N HIS A 12 8.30 -5.03 12.50
CA HIS A 12 7.08 -4.21 12.45
C HIS A 12 5.83 -5.07 12.24
N PRO A 13 5.53 -6.01 13.16
CA PRO A 13 4.38 -6.90 13.02
C PRO A 13 3.07 -6.10 12.99
N GLY A 14 2.14 -6.52 12.14
CA GLY A 14 0.81 -5.90 12.01
C GLY A 14 0.79 -4.51 11.36
N LYS A 15 1.94 -3.98 10.94
CA LYS A 15 2.00 -2.71 10.19
C LYS A 15 1.97 -2.95 8.70
N VAL A 16 1.27 -2.04 8.03
CA VAL A 16 1.06 -2.03 6.59
C VAL A 16 1.99 -0.98 5.98
N PHE A 17 2.79 -1.36 4.98
CA PHE A 17 3.73 -0.47 4.30
C PHE A 17 3.45 -0.41 2.80
N THR A 18 3.59 0.78 2.21
CA THR A 18 3.52 0.92 0.76
C THR A 18 4.79 0.37 0.09
N ARG A 19 4.70 0.06 -1.21
CA ARG A 19 5.86 -0.37 -2.00
C ARG A 19 6.98 0.66 -1.97
N GLU A 20 6.64 1.94 -2.12
CA GLU A 20 7.59 3.05 -2.16
C GLU A 20 8.29 3.19 -0.80
N THR A 21 7.55 2.96 0.29
CA THR A 21 8.11 2.95 1.65
C THR A 21 9.05 1.77 1.85
N LEU A 22 8.66 0.56 1.44
CA LEU A 22 9.53 -0.62 1.55
C LEU A 22 10.78 -0.48 0.67
N LEU A 23 10.62 0.07 -0.53
CA LEU A 23 11.71 0.33 -1.46
C LEU A 23 12.72 1.29 -0.82
N SER A 24 12.28 2.46 -0.37
CA SER A 24 13.16 3.46 0.27
C SER A 24 13.80 2.96 1.56
N ARG A 25 13.09 2.20 2.39
CA ARG A 25 13.59 1.72 3.69
C ARG A 25 14.56 0.54 3.59
N VAL A 26 14.36 -0.37 2.63
CA VAL A 26 15.15 -1.60 2.50
C VAL A 26 16.22 -1.49 1.41
N TRP A 27 15.95 -0.78 0.32
CA TRP A 27 16.91 -0.55 -0.77
C TRP A 27 17.62 0.80 -0.70
N GLY A 28 17.07 1.77 0.04
CA GLY A 28 17.61 3.13 0.13
C GLY A 28 16.88 4.10 -0.80
N TYR A 29 16.95 5.39 -0.47
CA TYR A 29 16.29 6.46 -1.24
C TYR A 29 16.86 6.65 -2.65
N ASP A 30 18.15 6.35 -2.84
CA ASP A 30 18.85 6.50 -4.12
C ASP A 30 18.75 5.26 -5.02
N TYR A 31 17.90 4.29 -4.65
CA TYR A 31 17.74 3.08 -5.45
C TYR A 31 16.94 3.35 -6.73
N TYR A 32 17.60 3.23 -7.88
CA TYR A 32 17.00 3.46 -9.21
C TYR A 32 15.98 2.40 -9.67
N GLY A 33 15.70 1.36 -8.88
CA GLY A 33 14.71 0.35 -9.23
C GLY A 33 13.29 0.76 -8.85
N GLY A 34 12.29 0.29 -9.59
CA GLY A 34 10.89 0.61 -9.31
C GLY A 34 10.25 -0.23 -8.20
N ALA A 35 9.05 0.16 -7.78
CA ALA A 35 8.20 -0.56 -6.81
C ALA A 35 8.01 -2.07 -7.15
N ARG A 36 8.16 -2.46 -8.42
CA ARG A 36 8.12 -3.85 -8.90
C ARG A 36 9.24 -4.73 -8.32
N THR A 37 10.38 -4.13 -7.95
CA THR A 37 11.47 -4.85 -7.27
C THR A 37 10.98 -5.42 -5.94
N VAL A 38 10.21 -4.66 -5.18
CA VAL A 38 9.63 -5.10 -3.90
C VAL A 38 8.73 -6.32 -4.13
N ASP A 39 7.86 -6.29 -5.15
CA ASP A 39 6.96 -7.39 -5.50
C ASP A 39 7.72 -8.71 -5.73
N VAL A 40 8.81 -8.64 -6.52
CA VAL A 40 9.64 -9.81 -6.86
C VAL A 40 10.28 -10.41 -5.62
N HIS A 41 10.83 -9.55 -4.75
CA HIS A 41 11.47 -10.01 -3.52
C HIS A 41 10.47 -10.57 -2.51
N ILE A 42 9.27 -9.99 -2.38
CA ILE A 42 8.20 -10.56 -1.55
C ILE A 42 7.78 -11.93 -2.07
N ARG A 43 7.59 -12.07 -3.39
CA ARG A 43 7.21 -13.37 -3.99
C ARG A 43 8.26 -14.43 -3.72
N ARG A 44 9.55 -14.11 -3.90
CA ARG A 44 10.67 -15.02 -3.61
C ARG A 44 10.76 -15.35 -2.13
N LEU A 45 10.57 -14.36 -1.25
CA LEU A 45 10.58 -14.55 0.19
C LEU A 45 9.47 -15.51 0.63
N ARG A 46 8.24 -15.32 0.15
CA ARG A 46 7.11 -16.21 0.43
C ARG A 46 7.37 -17.63 -0.08
N ALA A 47 7.94 -17.77 -1.27
CA ALA A 47 8.32 -19.08 -1.80
C ALA A 47 9.37 -19.80 -0.94
N LYS A 48 10.31 -19.05 -0.34
CA LYS A 48 11.35 -19.59 0.55
C LYS A 48 10.83 -19.93 1.96
N LEU A 49 9.85 -19.18 2.46
CA LEU A 49 9.27 -19.38 3.80
C LEU A 49 8.24 -20.52 3.87
N GLY A 50 7.73 -20.96 2.71
CA GLY A 50 6.68 -21.98 2.64
C GLY A 50 5.30 -21.47 3.07
N GLU A 51 4.25 -22.23 2.77
CA GLU A 51 2.86 -21.85 3.06
C GLU A 51 2.58 -21.68 4.57
N GLU A 52 3.28 -22.46 5.40
CA GLU A 52 3.23 -22.42 6.87
C GLU A 52 3.50 -21.02 7.47
N HIS A 53 4.35 -20.23 6.82
CA HIS A 53 4.74 -18.88 7.28
C HIS A 53 4.22 -17.77 6.36
N ALA A 54 3.48 -18.10 5.30
CA ALA A 54 2.91 -17.14 4.37
C ALA A 54 1.88 -16.22 5.04
N ASN A 55 1.28 -16.67 6.15
CA ASN A 55 0.31 -15.90 6.94
C ASN A 55 0.95 -14.75 7.73
N LEU A 56 2.27 -14.81 7.97
CA LEU A 56 3.02 -13.71 8.60
C LEU A 56 3.19 -12.51 7.65
N ILE A 57 3.01 -12.73 6.34
CA ILE A 57 3.16 -11.71 5.31
C ILE A 57 1.88 -11.68 4.48
N PRO A 58 0.91 -10.83 4.83
CA PRO A 58 -0.40 -10.83 4.19
C PRO A 58 -0.30 -10.70 2.66
N PRO A 59 -1.24 -11.31 1.92
CA PRO A 59 -1.28 -11.19 0.47
C PRO A 59 -1.40 -9.73 0.03
N PHE A 60 -0.74 -9.45 -1.09
CA PHE A 60 -0.38 -8.12 -1.55
C PHE A 60 -1.58 -7.18 -1.83
N GLY A 61 -2.81 -7.71 -1.87
CA GLY A 61 -4.03 -6.91 -2.05
C GLY A 61 -4.53 -6.21 -0.78
N GLN A 62 -4.12 -6.66 0.42
CA GLN A 62 -4.64 -6.13 1.69
C GLN A 62 -3.92 -4.88 2.20
N TRP A 63 -2.70 -4.60 1.71
CA TRP A 63 -1.94 -3.43 2.18
C TRP A 63 -2.17 -2.18 1.30
N ALA A 64 -2.72 -2.35 0.10
CA ALA A 64 -3.03 -1.26 -0.84
C ALA A 64 -4.36 -0.54 -0.53
N THR A 65 -5.18 -1.09 0.37
CA THR A 65 -6.45 -0.48 0.82
C THR A 65 -6.29 0.47 2.01
N GLY A 66 -5.05 0.72 2.45
CA GLY A 66 -4.72 1.93 3.20
C GLY A 66 -4.72 3.10 2.23
N SER A 67 -5.91 3.54 1.84
CA SER A 67 -6.12 4.74 1.05
C SER A 67 -5.31 5.89 1.64
N ALA A 68 -4.53 6.56 0.80
CA ALA A 68 -4.37 7.99 0.99
C ALA A 68 -5.80 8.54 1.16
N SER A 69 -6.10 9.17 2.30
CA SER A 69 -7.35 9.89 2.46
C SER A 69 -7.52 10.82 1.25
N PRO A 70 -8.64 10.79 0.51
CA PRO A 70 -8.98 11.86 -0.39
C PRO A 70 -9.44 13.03 0.48
N ALA A 71 -8.50 13.77 1.06
CA ALA A 71 -8.80 15.05 1.66
C ALA A 71 -9.12 16.03 0.51
N GLY A 72 -10.42 16.19 0.22
CA GLY A 72 -10.93 17.30 -0.58
C GLY A 72 -11.82 16.94 -1.76
N THR A 73 -13.02 16.42 -1.51
CA THR A 73 -14.18 16.71 -2.38
C THR A 73 -15.07 17.72 -1.67
N PRO A 74 -15.12 18.99 -2.08
CA PRO A 74 -16.22 19.85 -1.69
C PRO A 74 -17.48 19.30 -2.36
N LYS A 75 -18.43 18.90 -1.52
CA LYS A 75 -19.81 18.57 -1.86
C LYS A 75 -20.43 19.80 -2.57
N PRO A 76 -20.95 19.69 -3.81
CA PRO A 76 -21.85 20.71 -4.32
C PRO A 76 -23.15 20.60 -3.53
N ASP A 77 -23.37 21.58 -2.66
CA ASP A 77 -24.62 21.73 -1.94
C ASP A 77 -25.77 22.00 -2.92
N GLY A 78 -26.90 21.32 -2.66
CA GLY A 78 -28.22 21.89 -2.93
C GLY A 78 -28.63 22.07 -4.39
N ALA A 79 -28.90 20.96 -5.08
CA ALA A 79 -29.95 20.98 -6.09
C ALA A 79 -31.31 21.11 -5.38
N THR A 80 -31.78 22.34 -5.16
CA THR A 80 -33.20 22.66 -5.00
C THR A 80 -33.39 24.13 -5.35
N ASP A 81 -33.81 24.40 -6.59
CA ASP A 81 -34.73 25.52 -6.84
C ASP A 81 -35.88 24.96 -7.67
N PRO A 82 -37.09 24.83 -7.11
CA PRO A 82 -38.26 24.35 -7.82
C PRO A 82 -38.76 25.47 -8.74
N GLY A 83 -39.37 25.08 -9.85
CA GLY A 83 -39.96 26.02 -10.80
C GLY A 83 -40.77 27.12 -10.10
N SER A 84 -40.54 28.35 -10.52
CA SER A 84 -41.44 29.48 -10.33
C SER A 84 -41.36 30.36 -11.58
N GLN A 85 -42.33 30.17 -12.48
CA GLN A 85 -42.96 31.28 -13.20
C GLN A 85 -43.54 32.25 -12.16
N PRO A 86 -43.59 33.58 -12.40
CA PRO A 86 -44.40 34.20 -13.45
C PRO A 86 -43.68 35.43 -14.09
N GLU A 87 -44.15 36.20 -15.07
CA GLU A 87 -45.43 36.41 -15.76
C GLU A 87 -45.13 37.06 -17.14
#